data_AF-A0A920RZU8-F1
#
_entry.id   AF-A0A920RZU8-F1
#
_cell.length_a   1.000
_cell.length_b   1.000
_cell.length_c   1.000
_cell.angle_alpha   90.00
_cell.angle_beta   90.00
_cell.angle_gamma   90.00
#
_symmetry.space_group_name_H-M   'P 1'
#
loop_
_entity.id
_entity.type
_entity.pdbx_description
1 polymer ?
#
loop_
_entity_poly.entity_id
_entity_poly.type
_entity_poly.pdbx_seq_one_letter_code
_entity_poly.pdbx_strand_id
1 'polypeptide(L)'
;MSGNYFNWTQIHGGMGYVEETGAAQHFRDSRITTIYEGTTGIQANDLIGRKVIKDNGSELNRFISEISSEIDAMDSVEENLSGIKKRMQEAIDVVKNSVNYILDSQKSDPFLAGSASYNFLMLMGTFTGGWIACRSAILAIKHIDNENDREFYEAKLVSSNFFIEQCLPMIHFYSQALMTGSKSTMALSEDQF
;
A
#
# COMPACT_ATOMS: atom_id res chain seq x y z
N MET A 1 -5.08 -8.74 -3.70
CA MET A 1 -5.40 -9.61 -2.55
C MET A 1 -4.53 -10.88 -2.57
N SER A 2 -3.20 -10.75 -2.60
CA SER A 2 -2.26 -11.90 -2.65
C SER A 2 -1.51 -12.16 -1.33
N GLY A 3 -1.80 -11.40 -0.26
CA GLY A 3 -0.96 -11.38 0.95
C GLY A 3 -1.43 -12.22 2.15
N ASN A 4 -2.66 -12.75 2.18
CA ASN A 4 -3.24 -13.29 3.42
C ASN A 4 -3.36 -14.82 3.51
N TYR A 5 -2.93 -15.58 2.49
CA TYR A 5 -3.05 -17.03 2.51
C TYR A 5 -2.20 -17.69 3.61
N PHE A 6 -1.08 -17.06 4.01
CA PHE A 6 -0.27 -17.51 5.14
C PHE A 6 -1.05 -17.47 6.47
N ASN A 7 -1.84 -16.40 6.68
CA ASN A 7 -2.71 -16.30 7.86
C ASN A 7 -3.81 -17.36 7.82
N TRP A 8 -4.28 -17.75 6.64
CA TRP A 8 -5.29 -18.80 6.49
C TRP A 8 -4.76 -20.19 6.85
N THR A 9 -3.53 -20.52 6.45
CA THR A 9 -2.81 -21.70 6.93
C THR A 9 -2.65 -21.66 8.46
N GLN A 10 -2.23 -20.52 9.00
CA GLN A 10 -1.96 -20.38 10.44
C GLN A 10 -3.21 -20.54 11.32
N ILE A 11 -4.38 -20.07 10.87
CA ILE A 11 -5.66 -20.23 11.58
C ILE A 11 -5.98 -21.73 11.80
N HIS A 12 -5.59 -22.60 10.87
CA HIS A 12 -5.78 -24.05 10.97
C HIS A 12 -4.63 -24.78 11.70
N GLY A 13 -3.60 -24.06 12.16
CA GLY A 13 -2.41 -24.64 12.79
C GLY A 13 -1.74 -25.70 11.90
N GLY A 14 -1.33 -26.83 12.48
CA GLY A 14 -0.71 -27.93 11.74
C GLY A 14 -1.60 -28.50 10.63
N MET A 15 -2.92 -28.43 10.79
CA MET A 15 -3.87 -28.89 9.76
C MET A 15 -3.87 -27.99 8.52
N GLY A 16 -3.48 -26.71 8.64
CA GLY A 16 -3.37 -25.83 7.47
C GLY A 16 -2.30 -26.28 6.47
N TYR A 17 -1.35 -27.11 6.91
CA TYR A 17 -0.32 -27.71 6.06
C TYR A 17 -0.79 -29.00 5.37
N VAL A 18 -1.95 -29.52 5.74
CA VAL A 18 -2.54 -30.76 5.24
C VAL A 18 -3.50 -30.43 4.07
N GLU A 19 -3.36 -31.14 2.95
CA GLU A 19 -4.06 -30.84 1.69
C GLU A 19 -5.59 -30.84 1.83
N GLU A 20 -6.12 -31.71 2.69
CA GLU A 20 -7.54 -31.93 2.93
C GLU A 20 -8.25 -30.68 3.49
N THR A 21 -7.52 -29.73 4.06
CA THR A 21 -8.09 -28.44 4.49
C THR A 21 -8.27 -27.43 3.35
N GLY A 22 -7.62 -27.65 2.20
CA GLY A 22 -7.57 -26.72 1.07
C GLY A 22 -6.65 -25.51 1.29
N ALA A 23 -6.16 -25.25 2.51
CA ALA A 23 -5.31 -24.10 2.83
C ALA A 23 -3.97 -24.12 2.12
N ALA A 24 -3.34 -25.28 2.05
CA ALA A 24 -2.08 -25.46 1.34
C ALA A 24 -2.23 -25.16 -0.17
N GLN A 25 -3.36 -25.51 -0.79
CA GLN A 25 -3.59 -25.26 -2.21
C GLN A 25 -3.64 -23.76 -2.51
N HIS A 26 -4.46 -22.99 -1.80
CA HIS A 26 -4.54 -21.55 -2.04
C HIS A 26 -3.22 -20.83 -1.79
N PHE A 27 -2.43 -21.27 -0.80
CA PHE A 27 -1.09 -20.75 -0.60
C PHE A 27 -0.21 -20.97 -1.84
N ARG A 28 -0.16 -22.20 -2.38
CA ARG A 28 0.60 -22.50 -3.61
C ARG A 28 0.10 -21.73 -4.82
N ASP A 29 -1.21 -21.70 -5.04
CA ASP A 29 -1.81 -21.03 -6.18
C ASP A 29 -1.52 -19.52 -6.16
N SER A 30 -1.46 -18.90 -4.98
CA SER A 30 -1.11 -17.48 -4.85
C SER A 30 0.34 -17.16 -5.22
N ARG A 31 1.28 -18.12 -5.14
CA ARG A 31 2.72 -17.88 -5.38
C ARG A 31 3.01 -17.50 -6.82
N ILE A 32 2.23 -17.99 -7.79
CA ILE A 32 2.46 -17.68 -9.20
C ILE A 32 2.16 -16.20 -9.53
N THR A 33 1.28 -15.57 -8.74
CA THR A 33 0.79 -14.19 -9.00
C THR A 33 1.87 -13.12 -8.90
N THR A 34 2.99 -13.39 -8.23
CA THR A 34 4.13 -12.45 -8.10
C THR A 34 5.23 -12.70 -9.13
N ILE A 35 5.04 -13.67 -10.03
CA ILE A 35 6.05 -14.15 -10.98
C ILE A 35 5.54 -14.04 -12.41
N TYR A 36 4.34 -14.56 -12.68
CA TYR A 36 3.72 -14.58 -14.00
C TYR A 36 3.17 -13.20 -14.38
N GLU A 37 3.17 -12.87 -15.68
CA GLU A 37 2.89 -11.52 -16.23
C GLU A 37 3.77 -10.39 -15.68
N GLY A 38 5.03 -10.73 -15.37
CA GLY A 38 6.03 -9.81 -14.87
C GLY A 38 6.19 -9.92 -13.36
N THR A 39 7.42 -10.15 -12.94
CA THR A 39 7.75 -10.31 -11.53
C THR A 39 7.47 -9.01 -10.75
N THR A 40 7.32 -9.10 -9.43
CA THR A 40 7.16 -7.92 -8.57
C THR A 40 8.24 -6.87 -8.82
N GLY A 41 9.50 -7.27 -9.03
CA GLY A 41 10.58 -6.34 -9.36
C GLY A 41 10.40 -5.63 -10.71
N ILE A 42 9.91 -6.35 -11.73
CA ILE A 42 9.62 -5.74 -13.04
C ILE A 42 8.46 -4.74 -12.94
N GLN A 43 7.39 -5.10 -12.22
CA GLN A 43 6.25 -4.21 -11.99
C GLN A 43 6.66 -2.96 -11.19
N ALA A 44 7.50 -3.16 -10.16
CA ALA A 44 8.03 -2.07 -9.35
C ALA A 44 8.89 -1.10 -10.19
N ASN A 45 9.76 -1.64 -11.06
CA ASN A 45 10.59 -0.85 -11.96
C ASN A 45 9.77 -0.11 -13.03
N ASP A 46 8.70 -0.72 -13.55
CA ASP A 46 7.75 -0.04 -14.45
C ASP A 46 7.14 1.18 -13.76
N LEU A 47 6.62 0.99 -12.54
CA LEU A 47 5.98 2.05 -11.77
C LEU A 47 6.94 3.23 -11.54
N ILE A 48 8.08 3.02 -10.90
CA ILE A 48 8.99 4.13 -10.56
C ILE A 48 9.63 4.74 -11.81
N GLY A 49 10.07 3.92 -12.77
CA GLY A 49 10.80 4.39 -13.94
C GLY A 49 9.88 4.98 -15.01
N ARG A 50 8.95 4.17 -15.52
CA ARG A 50 8.13 4.53 -16.68
C ARG A 50 6.88 5.34 -16.33
N LYS A 51 6.32 5.19 -15.12
CA LYS A 51 5.08 5.88 -14.72
C LYS A 51 5.31 7.10 -13.82
N VAL A 52 6.51 7.28 -13.28
CA VAL A 52 6.82 8.41 -12.39
C VAL A 52 8.01 9.21 -12.89
N ILE A 53 9.19 8.61 -13.09
CA ILE A 53 10.36 9.39 -13.52
C ILE A 53 10.18 9.92 -14.93
N LYS A 54 9.65 9.11 -15.86
CA LYS A 54 9.52 9.46 -17.27
C LYS A 54 8.64 10.69 -17.54
N ASP A 55 7.58 10.90 -16.76
CA ASP A 55 6.67 12.05 -16.89
C ASP A 55 6.91 13.10 -15.79
N ASN A 56 8.05 13.02 -15.10
CA ASN A 56 8.41 13.89 -13.98
C ASN A 56 7.33 13.94 -12.88
N GLY A 57 6.65 12.82 -12.65
CA GLY A 57 5.63 12.61 -11.64
C GLY A 57 4.33 13.35 -11.91
N SER A 58 4.10 13.87 -13.12
CA SER A 58 2.93 14.69 -13.43
C SER A 58 1.62 13.96 -13.14
N GLU A 59 1.46 12.73 -13.64
CA GLU A 59 0.21 11.96 -13.47
C GLU A 59 0.04 11.51 -12.01
N LEU A 60 1.13 11.08 -11.36
CA LEU A 60 1.08 10.68 -9.96
C LEU A 60 0.71 11.84 -9.03
N ASN A 61 1.26 13.03 -9.26
CA ASN A 61 0.91 14.21 -8.46
C ASN A 61 -0.56 14.63 -8.67
N ARG A 62 -1.10 14.45 -9.88
CA ARG A 62 -2.53 14.63 -10.13
C ARG A 62 -3.35 13.65 -9.29
N PHE A 63 -3.02 12.37 -9.34
CA PHE A 63 -3.71 11.33 -8.56
C PHE A 63 -3.66 11.60 -7.04
N ILE A 64 -2.50 11.99 -6.51
CA ILE A 64 -2.36 12.36 -5.09
C ILE A 64 -3.24 13.57 -4.75
N SER A 65 -3.33 14.55 -5.65
CA SER A 65 -4.16 15.75 -5.46
C SER A 65 -5.66 15.45 -5.49
N GLU A 66 -6.09 14.50 -6.34
CA GLU A 66 -7.47 14.00 -6.36
C GLU A 66 -7.83 13.31 -5.05
N ILE A 67 -6.95 12.44 -4.55
CA ILE A 67 -7.12 11.80 -3.24
C ILE A 67 -7.17 12.84 -2.12
N SER A 68 -6.24 13.80 -2.11
CA SER A 68 -6.23 14.88 -1.11
C SER A 68 -7.55 15.64 -1.09
N SER A 69 -8.06 16.01 -2.28
CA SER A 69 -9.32 16.73 -2.40
C SER A 69 -10.51 15.91 -1.91
N GLU A 70 -10.55 14.61 -2.20
CA GLU A 70 -11.59 13.72 -1.71
C GLU A 70 -11.54 13.58 -0.18
N ILE A 71 -10.33 13.45 0.40
CA ILE A 71 -10.12 13.36 1.85
C ILE A 71 -10.50 14.67 2.55
N ASP A 72 -10.16 15.81 1.97
CA ASP A 72 -10.47 17.13 2.55
C ASP A 72 -11.98 17.41 2.54
N ALA A 73 -12.69 16.95 1.50
CA ALA A 73 -14.14 17.02 1.40
C ALA A 73 -14.90 16.09 2.36
N MET A 74 -14.20 15.24 3.12
CA MET A 74 -14.83 14.38 4.13
C MET A 74 -15.24 15.22 5.33
N ASP A 75 -16.55 15.24 5.60
CA ASP A 75 -17.12 15.84 6.81
C ASP A 75 -16.63 15.08 8.04
N SER A 76 -15.94 15.78 8.94
CA SER A 76 -15.38 15.22 10.18
C SER A 76 -16.38 15.21 11.34
N VAL A 77 -17.69 15.26 11.04
CA VAL A 77 -18.73 15.50 12.05
C VAL A 77 -18.86 14.30 13.01
N GLU A 78 -18.39 13.12 12.60
CA GLU A 78 -18.25 11.96 13.49
C GLU A 78 -16.83 11.84 14.03
N GLU A 79 -16.71 11.68 15.35
CA GLU A 79 -15.44 11.52 16.07
C GLU A 79 -14.57 10.39 15.48
N ASN A 80 -15.21 9.28 15.06
CA ASN A 80 -14.56 8.15 14.40
C ASN A 80 -13.92 8.49 13.04
N LEU A 81 -14.48 9.44 12.29
CA LEU A 81 -13.93 9.87 11.00
C LEU A 81 -12.76 10.84 11.13
N SER A 82 -12.72 11.61 12.23
CA SER A 82 -11.67 12.61 12.46
C SER A 82 -10.28 11.97 12.54
N GLY A 83 -10.16 10.82 13.22
CA GLY A 83 -8.92 10.05 13.32
C GLY A 83 -8.48 9.44 11.98
N ILE A 84 -9.43 8.93 11.19
CA ILE A 84 -9.16 8.36 9.87
C ILE A 84 -8.64 9.44 8.91
N LYS A 85 -9.35 10.57 8.83
CA LYS A 85 -9.01 11.69 7.95
C LYS A 85 -7.59 12.20 8.24
N LYS A 86 -7.28 12.45 9.51
CA LYS A 86 -5.96 12.93 9.93
C LYS A 86 -4.83 11.99 9.49
N ARG A 87 -4.97 10.69 9.76
CA ARG A 87 -3.94 9.69 9.40
C ARG A 87 -3.75 9.59 7.89
N MET A 88 -4.83 9.73 7.11
CA MET A 88 -4.72 9.72 5.66
C MET A 88 -4.09 11.00 5.11
N GLN A 89 -4.34 12.17 5.72
CA GLN A 89 -3.63 13.41 5.40
C GLN A 89 -2.13 13.29 5.68
N GLU A 90 -1.74 12.73 6.83
CA GLU A 90 -0.34 12.41 7.13
C GLU A 90 0.27 11.46 6.08
N ALA A 91 -0.50 10.46 5.63
CA ALA A 91 -0.06 9.54 4.59
C ALA A 91 0.16 10.21 3.23
N ILE A 92 -0.70 11.17 2.85
CA ILE A 92 -0.54 11.98 1.65
C ILE A 92 0.80 12.72 1.68
N ASP A 93 1.16 13.33 2.81
CA ASP A 93 2.41 14.07 2.96
C ASP A 93 3.63 13.14 2.86
N VAL A 94 3.58 11.96 3.46
CA VAL A 94 4.64 10.93 3.34
C VAL A 94 4.86 10.52 1.88
N VAL A 95 3.79 10.29 1.14
CA VAL A 95 3.89 9.92 -0.29
C VAL A 95 4.43 11.07 -1.12
N LYS A 96 3.93 12.31 -0.92
CA LYS A 96 4.46 13.50 -1.60
C LYS A 96 5.97 13.67 -1.37
N ASN A 97 6.41 13.54 -0.11
CA ASN A 97 7.83 13.64 0.23
C ASN A 97 8.66 12.54 -0.45
N SER A 98 8.14 11.32 -0.53
CA SER A 98 8.79 10.20 -1.20
C SER A 98 8.91 10.43 -2.71
N VAL A 99 7.85 10.94 -3.35
CA VAL A 99 7.85 11.26 -4.79
C VAL A 99 8.85 12.38 -5.09
N ASN A 100 8.86 13.45 -4.30
CA ASN A 100 9.81 14.55 -4.45
C ASN A 100 11.25 14.05 -4.32
N TYR A 101 11.55 13.24 -3.30
CA TYR A 101 12.86 12.63 -3.13
C TYR A 101 13.31 11.83 -4.36
N ILE A 102 12.41 11.01 -4.94
CA ILE A 102 12.71 10.22 -6.14
C ILE A 102 13.04 11.14 -7.32
N LEU A 103 12.23 12.17 -7.57
CA LEU A 103 12.40 13.09 -8.70
C LEU A 103 13.67 13.95 -8.58
N ASP A 104 14.01 14.35 -7.36
CA ASP A 104 15.20 15.15 -7.06
C ASP A 104 16.48 14.31 -7.15
N SER A 105 16.44 13.08 -6.60
CA SER A 105 17.64 12.24 -6.45
C SER A 105 17.98 11.42 -7.69
N GLN A 106 17.02 11.13 -8.57
CA GLN A 106 17.26 10.26 -9.74
C GLN A 106 18.36 10.79 -10.69
N LYS A 107 18.58 12.11 -10.73
CA LYS A 107 19.61 12.72 -11.58
C LYS A 107 21.03 12.46 -11.07
N SER A 108 21.21 12.30 -9.75
CA SER A 108 22.50 12.10 -9.11
C SER A 108 22.76 10.64 -8.71
N ASP A 109 21.71 9.82 -8.62
CA ASP A 109 21.78 8.40 -8.29
C ASP A 109 21.17 7.54 -9.41
N PRO A 110 21.98 7.02 -10.36
CA PRO A 110 21.48 6.23 -11.48
C PRO A 110 20.89 4.87 -11.06
N PHE A 111 21.21 4.38 -9.86
CA PHE A 111 20.71 3.11 -9.33
C PHE A 111 19.47 3.29 -8.42
N LEU A 112 19.03 4.53 -8.22
CA LEU A 112 17.90 4.85 -7.35
C LEU A 112 16.64 4.09 -7.77
N ALA A 113 16.30 4.13 -9.06
CA ALA A 113 15.08 3.49 -9.56
C ALA A 113 15.06 1.99 -9.22
N GLY A 114 16.17 1.27 -9.44
CA GLY A 114 16.26 -0.15 -9.15
C GLY A 114 16.26 -0.48 -7.64
N SER A 115 16.95 0.33 -6.84
CA SER A 115 17.08 0.11 -5.39
C SER A 115 15.82 0.51 -4.59
N ALA A 116 15.08 1.52 -5.06
CA ALA A 116 13.89 2.03 -4.38
C ALA A 116 12.57 1.42 -4.89
N SER A 117 12.56 0.78 -6.07
CA SER A 117 11.34 0.37 -6.76
C SER A 117 10.39 -0.45 -5.91
N TYR A 118 10.89 -1.49 -5.24
CA TYR A 118 10.05 -2.38 -4.43
C TYR A 118 9.37 -1.64 -3.28
N ASN A 119 10.14 -0.86 -2.52
CA ASN A 119 9.61 -0.06 -1.42
C ASN A 119 8.60 0.97 -1.92
N PHE A 120 8.86 1.60 -3.07
CA PHE A 120 7.92 2.52 -3.69
C PHE A 120 6.62 1.84 -4.13
N LEU A 121 6.69 0.63 -4.71
CA LEU A 121 5.50 -0.16 -5.07
C LEU A 121 4.65 -0.49 -3.84
N MET A 122 5.29 -0.93 -2.75
CA MET A 122 4.60 -1.26 -1.50
C MET A 122 4.03 -0.02 -0.79
N LEU A 123 4.76 1.11 -0.83
CA LEU A 123 4.28 2.40 -0.36
C LEU A 123 2.98 2.79 -1.08
N MET A 124 2.99 2.77 -2.42
CA MET A 124 1.83 3.14 -3.23
C MET A 124 0.65 2.18 -3.03
N GLY A 125 0.91 0.87 -2.92
CA GLY A 125 -0.13 -0.12 -2.62
C GLY A 125 -0.78 0.10 -1.25
N THR A 126 0.02 0.40 -0.22
CA THR A 126 -0.49 0.68 1.13
C THR A 126 -1.27 1.99 1.18
N PHE A 127 -0.75 3.04 0.54
CA PHE A 127 -1.39 4.34 0.44
C PHE A 127 -2.75 4.27 -0.27
N THR A 128 -2.81 3.60 -1.43
CA THR A 128 -4.06 3.41 -2.17
C THR A 128 -5.05 2.52 -1.40
N GLY A 129 -4.57 1.50 -0.70
CA GLY A 129 -5.39 0.71 0.23
C GLY A 129 -6.02 1.57 1.35
N GLY A 130 -5.24 2.49 1.91
CA GLY A 130 -5.71 3.46 2.91
C GLY A 130 -6.81 4.35 2.35
N TRP A 131 -6.62 4.90 1.15
CA TRP A 131 -7.64 5.70 0.46
C TRP A 131 -8.95 4.92 0.28
N ILE A 132 -8.89 3.67 -0.20
CA ILE A 132 -10.08 2.83 -0.36
C ILE A 132 -10.75 2.51 0.99
N ALA A 133 -9.97 2.30 2.06
CA ALA A 133 -10.51 2.13 3.40
C ALA A 133 -11.25 3.39 3.89
N CYS A 134 -10.69 4.58 3.68
CA CYS A 134 -11.39 5.85 4.00
C CYS A 134 -12.72 5.96 3.25
N ARG A 135 -12.73 5.66 1.94
CA ARG A 135 -13.96 5.67 1.13
C ARG A 135 -14.99 4.67 1.65
N SER A 136 -14.55 3.47 2.03
CA SER A 136 -15.40 2.44 2.61
C SER A 136 -16.01 2.88 3.94
N ALA A 137 -15.24 3.53 4.82
CA ALA A 137 -15.74 4.04 6.09
C ALA A 137 -16.84 5.09 5.90
N ILE A 138 -16.66 6.00 4.95
CA ILE A 138 -17.67 7.04 4.66
C ILE A 138 -18.96 6.47 4.12
N LEU A 139 -18.85 5.54 3.16
CA LEU A 139 -20.03 4.89 2.62
C LEU A 139 -20.75 4.06 3.69
N ALA A 140 -19.99 3.41 4.58
CA ALA A 140 -20.57 2.67 5.69
C ALA A 140 -21.38 3.56 6.62
N ILE A 141 -20.83 4.71 7.03
CA ILE A 141 -21.53 5.68 7.89
C ILE A 141 -22.79 6.22 7.23
N LYS A 142 -22.71 6.60 5.94
CA LYS A 142 -23.88 7.12 5.19
C LYS A 142 -25.05 6.14 5.11
N HIS A 143 -24.79 4.84 5.23
CA HIS A 143 -25.80 3.80 5.10
C HIS A 143 -26.03 3.02 6.40
N ILE A 144 -25.44 3.43 7.52
CA ILE A 144 -25.48 2.67 8.78
C ILE A 144 -26.89 2.53 9.36
N ASP A 145 -27.78 3.48 9.05
CA ASP A 145 -29.18 3.48 9.46
C ASP A 145 -30.06 2.54 8.61
N ASN A 146 -29.51 1.90 7.57
CA ASN A 146 -30.22 0.86 6.82
C ASN A 146 -30.29 -0.43 7.66
N GLU A 147 -31.46 -0.69 8.26
CA GLU A 147 -31.69 -1.82 9.17
C GLU A 147 -31.39 -3.19 8.55
N ASN A 148 -31.55 -3.36 7.23
CA ASN A 148 -31.32 -4.66 6.57
C ASN A 148 -29.84 -5.01 6.44
N ASP A 149 -28.95 -4.02 6.44
CA ASP A 149 -27.51 -4.18 6.15
C ASP A 149 -26.62 -3.59 7.25
N ARG A 150 -27.19 -3.24 8.40
CA ARG A 150 -26.48 -2.55 9.49
C ARG A 150 -25.21 -3.28 9.93
N GLU A 151 -25.28 -4.60 10.15
CA GLU A 151 -24.13 -5.40 10.55
C GLU A 151 -22.99 -5.35 9.52
N PHE A 152 -23.33 -5.33 8.23
CA PHE A 152 -22.34 -5.21 7.16
C PHE A 152 -21.64 -3.84 7.18
N TYR A 153 -22.39 -2.76 7.37
CA TYR A 153 -21.80 -1.42 7.44
C TYR A 153 -20.97 -1.20 8.70
N GLU A 154 -21.41 -1.72 9.85
CA GLU A 154 -20.61 -1.73 11.09
C GLU A 154 -19.29 -2.49 10.88
N ALA A 155 -19.33 -3.68 10.26
CA ALA A 155 -18.12 -4.44 9.92
C ALA A 155 -17.19 -3.70 8.94
N LYS A 156 -17.75 -2.95 7.97
CA LYS A 156 -16.97 -2.11 7.05
C LYS A 156 -16.28 -0.96 7.76
N LEU A 157 -16.93 -0.33 8.73
CA LEU A 157 -16.32 0.73 9.53
C LEU A 157 -15.16 0.17 10.37
N VAL A 158 -15.37 -0.95 11.08
CA VAL A 158 -14.33 -1.60 11.89
C VAL A 158 -13.14 -2.03 11.06
N SER A 159 -13.36 -2.71 9.94
CA SER A 159 -12.26 -3.16 9.07
C SER A 159 -11.50 -2.02 8.42
N SER A 160 -12.17 -0.91 8.10
CA SER A 160 -11.52 0.30 7.58
C SER A 160 -10.65 0.96 8.65
N ASN A 161 -11.16 1.11 9.87
CA ASN A 161 -10.39 1.61 11.01
C ASN A 161 -9.14 0.76 11.26
N PHE A 162 -9.30 -0.56 11.28
CA PHE A 162 -8.17 -1.47 11.44
C PHE A 162 -7.10 -1.24 10.36
N PHE A 163 -7.49 -1.10 9.09
CA PHE A 163 -6.53 -0.85 8.02
C PHE A 163 -5.78 0.47 8.24
N ILE A 164 -6.49 1.54 8.60
CA ILE A 164 -5.91 2.86 8.81
C ILE A 164 -4.98 2.89 10.03
N GLU A 165 -5.30 2.15 11.08
CA GLU A 165 -4.51 2.14 12.32
C GLU A 165 -3.35 1.15 12.30
N GLN A 166 -3.51 0.00 11.63
CA GLN A 166 -2.56 -1.13 11.71
C GLN A 166 -1.80 -1.37 10.41
N CYS A 167 -2.39 -1.06 9.25
CA CYS A 167 -1.76 -1.32 7.96
C CYS A 167 -1.13 -0.06 7.36
N LEU A 168 -1.86 1.07 7.36
CA LEU A 168 -1.40 2.32 6.77
C LEU A 168 -0.06 2.80 7.33
N PRO A 169 0.28 2.66 8.64
CA PRO A 169 1.59 3.09 9.15
C PRO A 169 2.81 2.45 8.47
N MET A 170 2.65 1.31 7.77
CA MET A 170 3.74 0.70 6.99
C MET A 170 4.30 1.64 5.90
N ILE A 171 3.54 2.66 5.47
CA ILE A 171 4.06 3.69 4.54
C ILE A 171 5.32 4.37 5.06
N HIS A 172 5.44 4.57 6.38
CA HIS A 172 6.60 5.22 6.97
C HIS A 172 7.85 4.34 6.82
N PHE A 173 7.70 3.03 7.04
CA PHE A 173 8.78 2.07 6.81
C PHE A 173 9.24 2.10 5.35
N TYR A 174 8.31 1.98 4.40
CA TYR A 174 8.66 1.97 2.98
C TYR A 174 9.28 3.30 2.52
N SER A 175 8.74 4.43 3.00
CA SER A 175 9.26 5.78 2.72
C SER A 175 10.67 5.97 3.30
N GLN A 176 10.91 5.57 4.53
CA GLN A 176 12.25 5.67 5.12
C GLN A 176 13.27 4.81 4.37
N ALA A 177 12.90 3.57 4.05
CA ALA A 177 13.78 2.66 3.33
C ALA A 177 14.08 3.12 1.90
N LEU A 178 13.11 3.70 1.18
CA LEU A 178 13.37 4.23 -0.17
C LEU A 178 14.23 5.50 -0.13
N MET A 179 14.11 6.32 0.91
CA MET A 179 14.83 7.59 1.06
C MET A 179 16.31 7.41 1.43
N THR A 180 16.79 6.19 1.70
CA THR A 180 18.23 5.93 1.90
C THR A 180 19.05 5.94 0.61
N GLY A 181 18.39 5.89 -0.55
CA GLY A 181 19.03 5.82 -1.86
C GLY A 181 19.72 4.48 -2.12
N SER A 182 20.55 4.42 -3.17
CA SER A 182 21.16 3.17 -3.63
C SER A 182 22.43 2.76 -2.89
N LYS A 183 23.03 3.68 -2.11
CA LYS A 183 24.40 3.51 -1.59
C LYS A 183 24.62 2.21 -0.82
N SER A 184 23.73 1.85 0.10
CA SER A 184 23.85 0.62 0.88
C SER A 184 23.57 -0.62 0.04
N THR A 185 22.54 -0.58 -0.81
CA THR A 185 22.15 -1.66 -1.72
C THR A 185 23.25 -2.01 -2.71
N MET A 186 24.01 -1.00 -3.17
CA MET A 186 25.08 -1.14 -4.15
C MET A 186 26.48 -1.21 -3.52
N ALA A 187 26.59 -1.37 -2.20
CA ALA A 187 27.87 -1.30 -1.49
C ALA A 187 28.74 -2.55 -1.65
N LEU A 188 28.12 -3.72 -1.78
CA LEU A 188 28.85 -4.99 -1.92
C LEU A 188 29.30 -5.21 -3.37
N SER A 189 30.52 -5.69 -3.54
CA SER A 189 31.00 -6.21 -4.83
C SER A 189 30.41 -7.59 -5.10
N GLU A 190 30.44 -8.02 -6.36
CA GLU A 190 29.96 -9.35 -6.76
C GLU A 190 30.61 -10.51 -5.98
N ASP A 191 31.92 -10.45 -5.74
CA ASP A 191 32.67 -11.47 -4.97
C ASP A 191 32.27 -11.57 -3.48
N GLN A 192 31.45 -10.65 -2.97
CA GLN A 192 31.00 -10.63 -1.58
C GLN A 192 29.61 -11.24 -1.36
N PHE A 193 28.96 -11.74 -2.42
CA PHE A 193 27.66 -12.44 -2.38
C PHE A 193 27.84 -13.96 -2.43
#